data_AF-A0A9W9Y778-F1
#
_entry.id   AF-A0A9W9Y778-F1
#
_cell.length_a   1.000
_cell.length_b   1.000
_cell.length_c   1.000
_cell.angle_alpha   90.00
_cell.angle_beta   90.00
_cell.angle_gamma   90.00
#
_symmetry.space_group_name_H-M   'P 1'
#
loop_
_entity.id
_entity.type
_entity.pdbx_description
1 polymer ?
#
loop_
_entity_poly.entity_id
_entity_poly.type
_entity_poly.pdbx_seq_one_letter_code
_entity_poly.pdbx_strand_id
1 'polypeptide(L)'
;MCSTKLLVALVILGHFQATAKGASVQVTNDAVSSCSSSNLCKNGGQCRTKTDTKGISYYCCLCKEGFYGKNCEQKGCEDNKTDCPQWAKQGECQKNPCYMNTECMKSCNSCGMCKDCHQSCPAWAERGECSKNSRWMKPNCKFSCKQCC
;
A
#
# COMPACT_ATOMS: atom_id res chain seq x y z
N MET A 1 53.50 -6.62 2.22
CA MET A 1 52.57 -7.27 1.27
C MET A 1 51.31 -6.41 1.18
N CYS A 2 50.82 -6.23 -0.04
CA CYS A 2 50.20 -5.00 -0.55
C CYS A 2 48.75 -4.76 -0.07
N SER A 3 48.46 -3.53 0.39
CA SER A 3 47.11 -3.02 0.67
C SER A 3 46.52 -2.46 -0.63
N THR A 4 45.58 -3.17 -1.25
CA THR A 4 44.86 -2.67 -2.42
C THR A 4 43.51 -2.10 -1.97
N LYS A 5 43.46 -0.78 -1.82
CA LYS A 5 42.20 -0.03 -1.70
C LYS A 5 41.42 -0.22 -2.99
N LEU A 6 40.29 -0.91 -2.94
CA LEU A 6 39.36 -0.98 -4.07
C LEU A 6 38.61 0.36 -4.14
N LEU A 7 39.04 1.25 -5.03
CA LEU A 7 38.26 2.44 -5.41
C LEU A 7 37.00 1.96 -6.14
N VAL A 8 35.84 2.10 -5.50
CA VAL A 8 34.55 2.02 -6.19
C VAL A 8 34.36 3.38 -6.88
N ALA A 9 34.43 3.39 -8.21
CA ALA A 9 34.19 4.57 -9.01
C ALA A 9 32.74 5.07 -8.81
N LEU A 10 32.62 6.32 -8.35
CA LEU A 10 31.35 7.04 -8.27
C LEU A 10 30.82 7.30 -9.68
N VAL A 11 29.86 6.49 -10.14
CA VAL A 11 28.98 6.86 -11.25
C VAL A 11 27.76 7.54 -10.61
N ILE A 12 27.80 8.87 -10.55
CA ILE A 12 26.71 9.68 -9.98
C ILE A 12 25.58 9.74 -11.01
N LEU A 13 24.49 9.00 -10.76
CA LEU A 13 23.10 9.45 -10.93
C LEU A 13 22.20 8.61 -10.01
N GLY A 14 22.31 8.83 -8.70
CA GLY A 14 21.40 8.28 -7.69
C GLY A 14 22.12 7.85 -6.42
N HIS A 15 21.57 8.24 -5.27
CA HIS A 15 22.02 7.75 -3.97
C HIS A 15 21.67 6.26 -3.86
N PHE A 16 22.61 5.38 -4.20
CA PHE A 16 22.51 3.95 -3.96
C PHE A 16 23.58 3.56 -2.94
N GLN A 17 23.18 3.25 -1.71
CA GLN A 17 24.06 2.61 -0.73
C GLN A 17 23.85 1.10 -0.78
N ALA A 18 24.83 0.37 -1.29
CA ALA A 18 24.90 -1.08 -1.17
C ALA A 18 25.77 -1.43 0.04
N THR A 19 25.20 -2.13 1.04
CA THR A 19 25.99 -2.72 2.13
C THR A 19 25.85 -4.24 2.06
N ALA A 20 26.99 -4.94 2.12
CA ALA A 20 27.05 -6.39 2.13
C ALA A 20 27.23 -6.90 3.57
N LYS A 21 26.27 -7.68 4.08
CA LYS A 21 26.46 -8.56 5.23
C LYS A 21 26.19 -10.00 4.77
N GLY A 22 27.26 -10.78 4.61
CA GLY A 22 27.20 -12.18 4.16
C GLY A 22 26.88 -12.35 2.67
N ALA A 23 26.31 -13.51 2.30
CA ALA A 23 25.98 -13.88 0.91
C ALA A 23 24.67 -13.25 0.38
N SER A 24 24.04 -12.36 1.15
CA SER A 24 22.82 -11.65 0.78
C SER A 24 23.11 -10.18 0.50
N VAL A 25 22.95 -9.77 -0.76
CA VAL A 25 22.94 -8.36 -1.17
C VAL A 25 21.55 -7.80 -0.85
N GLN A 26 21.47 -6.89 0.13
CA GLN A 26 20.26 -6.10 0.37
C GLN A 26 20.36 -4.84 -0.51
N VAL A 27 19.71 -4.86 -1.67
CA VAL A 27 19.49 -3.64 -2.47
C VAL A 27 18.30 -2.91 -1.83
N THR A 28 18.57 -2.00 -0.90
CA THR A 28 17.51 -1.11 -0.41
C THR A 28 17.37 0.05 -1.37
N ASN A 29 16.37 0.00 -2.25
CA ASN A 29 15.88 1.20 -2.91
C ASN A 29 15.31 2.12 -1.81
N ASP A 30 15.78 3.37 -1.75
CA ASP A 30 15.23 4.45 -0.91
C ASP A 30 13.79 4.82 -1.32
N ALA A 31 12.85 3.89 -1.17
CA ALA A 31 11.47 4.03 -1.58
C ALA A 31 10.55 4.04 -0.36
N VAL A 32 10.43 5.21 0.30
CA VAL A 32 9.31 5.67 1.13
C VAL A 32 8.52 4.53 1.82
N SER A 33 9.21 3.78 2.68
CA SER A 33 8.64 2.65 3.44
C SER A 33 8.37 3.00 4.90
N SER A 34 8.47 4.29 5.26
CA SER A 34 8.26 4.79 6.61
C SER A 34 7.85 6.26 6.55
N CYS A 35 7.49 6.84 7.69
CA CYS A 35 7.12 8.25 7.82
C CYS A 35 8.30 9.23 7.71
N SER A 36 9.22 9.00 6.77
CA SER A 36 10.42 9.80 6.56
C SER A 36 10.14 11.18 5.93
N SER A 37 8.91 11.44 5.50
CA SER A 37 8.50 12.76 4.99
C SER A 37 7.16 13.19 5.58
N SER A 38 7.08 14.46 6.00
CA SER A 38 5.92 15.06 6.67
C SER A 38 4.67 15.18 5.79
N ASN A 39 4.82 15.10 4.46
CA ASN A 39 3.77 15.41 3.50
C ASN A 39 3.10 14.17 2.86
N LEU A 40 3.30 12.97 3.40
CA LEU A 40 2.68 11.75 2.86
C LEU A 40 1.17 11.72 3.10
N CYS A 41 0.74 12.04 4.32
CA CYS A 41 -0.65 12.04 4.70
C CYS A 41 -1.25 13.44 4.52
N LYS A 42 -2.23 13.56 3.63
CA LYS A 42 -2.91 14.81 3.33
C LYS A 42 -4.00 15.10 4.37
N ASN A 43 -4.54 16.31 4.31
CA ASN A 43 -5.76 16.69 5.04
C ASN A 43 -5.69 16.47 6.57
N GLY A 44 -4.50 16.66 7.13
CA GLY A 44 -4.24 16.49 8.56
C GLY A 44 -4.24 15.04 9.02
N GLY A 45 -4.07 14.08 8.11
CA GLY A 45 -3.84 12.67 8.44
C GLY A 45 -2.52 12.48 9.19
N GLN A 46 -2.51 11.54 10.15
CA GLN A 46 -1.33 11.24 10.93
C GLN A 46 -0.54 10.09 10.30
N CYS A 47 0.73 10.33 9.99
CA CYS A 47 1.61 9.26 9.51
C CYS A 47 2.05 8.36 10.68
N ARG A 48 2.00 7.04 10.49
CA ARG A 48 2.60 6.04 11.39
C ARG A 48 3.40 5.02 10.60
N THR A 49 4.54 4.58 11.12
CA THR A 49 5.25 3.43 10.55
C THR A 49 4.70 2.16 11.19
N LYS A 50 4.35 1.17 10.37
CA LYS A 50 4.00 -0.19 10.78
C LYS A 50 5.02 -1.17 10.25
N THR A 51 5.12 -2.32 10.90
CA THR A 51 6.00 -3.42 10.48
C THR A 51 5.13 -4.66 10.34
N ASP A 52 5.28 -5.39 9.23
CA ASP A 52 4.59 -6.67 9.08
C ASP A 52 5.26 -7.79 9.90
N THR A 53 4.65 -8.96 9.89
CA THR A 53 5.17 -10.16 10.57
C THR A 53 6.53 -10.64 10.05
N LYS A 54 6.98 -10.12 8.91
CA LYS A 54 8.27 -10.44 8.26
C LYS A 54 9.32 -9.36 8.52
N GLY A 55 9.02 -8.36 9.36
CA GLY A 55 9.95 -7.28 9.68
C GLY A 55 10.02 -6.16 8.63
N ILE A 56 9.13 -6.16 7.63
CA ILE A 56 9.13 -5.15 6.56
C ILE A 56 8.31 -3.95 7.03
N SER A 57 8.98 -2.82 7.20
CA SER A 57 8.36 -1.53 7.52
C SER A 57 7.58 -0.96 6.32
N TYR A 58 6.46 -0.31 6.61
CA TYR A 58 5.67 0.50 5.68
C TYR A 58 5.02 1.67 6.43
N TYR A 59 4.70 2.78 5.75
CA TYR A 59 3.97 3.88 6.38
C TYR A 59 2.45 3.68 6.25
N CYS A 60 1.75 4.38 7.13
CA CYS A 60 0.31 4.41 7.25
C CYS A 60 -0.18 5.81 7.48
N CYS A 61 -1.31 6.16 6.86
CA CYS A 61 -2.02 7.39 7.18
C CYS A 61 -3.29 7.07 7.96
N LEU A 62 -3.39 7.57 9.19
CA LEU A 62 -4.64 7.61 9.94
C LEU A 62 -5.38 8.88 9.54
N CYS A 63 -6.45 8.72 8.78
CA CYS A 63 -7.20 9.84 8.24
C CYS A 63 -8.14 10.45 9.28
N LYS A 64 -8.30 11.76 9.21
CA LYS A 64 -9.36 12.46 9.94
C LYS A 64 -10.73 12.07 9.39
N GLU A 65 -11.76 12.29 10.19
CA GLU A 65 -13.14 12.03 9.81
C GLU A 65 -13.48 12.68 8.45
N GLY A 66 -14.15 11.92 7.59
CA GLY A 66 -14.52 12.34 6.24
C GLY A 66 -13.39 12.27 5.20
N PHE A 67 -12.17 11.84 5.57
CA PHE A 67 -11.09 11.60 4.63
C PHE A 67 -10.69 10.12 4.55
N TYR A 68 -10.33 9.69 3.34
CA TYR A 68 -10.04 8.29 3.01
C TYR A 68 -8.91 8.18 1.98
N GLY A 69 -8.50 6.95 1.68
CA GLY A 69 -7.42 6.66 0.74
C GLY A 69 -6.08 6.43 1.43
N LYS A 70 -5.07 5.99 0.67
CA LYS A 70 -3.74 5.64 1.19
C LYS A 70 -3.08 6.81 1.93
N ASN A 71 -3.31 8.01 1.41
CA ASN A 71 -2.70 9.25 1.82
C ASN A 71 -3.75 10.25 2.31
N CYS A 72 -4.96 9.80 2.68
CA CYS A 72 -6.07 10.66 3.08
C CYS A 72 -6.47 11.70 2.02
N GLU A 73 -6.28 11.38 0.74
CA GLU A 73 -6.49 12.28 -0.39
C GLU A 73 -7.95 12.38 -0.83
N GLN A 74 -8.79 11.42 -0.46
CA GLN A 74 -10.20 11.33 -0.86
C GLN A 74 -11.07 11.96 0.22
N LYS A 75 -12.09 12.74 -0.17
CA LYS A 75 -13.01 13.43 0.73
C LYS A 75 -14.43 12.89 0.52
N GLY A 76 -15.10 12.53 1.61
CA GLY A 76 -16.47 12.00 1.58
C GLY A 76 -16.51 10.51 1.24
N CYS A 77 -17.60 9.87 1.66
CA CYS A 77 -17.92 8.50 1.28
C CYS A 77 -19.31 8.49 0.65
N GLU A 78 -19.34 8.19 -0.63
CA GLU A 78 -20.55 8.19 -1.42
C GLU A 78 -20.58 6.97 -2.34
N ASP A 79 -21.77 6.72 -2.88
CA ASP A 79 -21.95 5.77 -3.96
C ASP A 79 -21.80 6.53 -5.28
N ASN A 80 -20.98 6.00 -6.17
CA ASN A 80 -20.78 6.52 -7.51
C ASN A 80 -21.86 6.04 -8.48
N LYS A 81 -22.67 5.05 -8.08
CA LYS A 81 -23.79 4.53 -8.86
C LYS A 81 -25.09 4.63 -8.08
N THR A 82 -26.13 5.05 -8.77
CA THR A 82 -27.49 5.16 -8.22
C THR A 82 -28.06 3.82 -7.77
N ASP A 83 -27.61 2.71 -8.38
CA ASP A 83 -28.08 1.35 -8.09
C ASP A 83 -27.39 0.69 -6.88
N CYS A 84 -26.35 1.32 -6.32
CA CYS A 84 -25.58 0.78 -5.21
C CYS A 84 -26.44 0.30 -4.02
N PRO A 85 -27.49 1.02 -3.58
CA PRO A 85 -28.34 0.54 -2.49
C PRO A 85 -29.06 -0.77 -2.82
N GLN A 86 -29.46 -0.97 -4.08
CA GLN A 86 -30.14 -2.19 -4.53
C GLN A 86 -29.15 -3.34 -4.65
N TRP A 87 -28.00 -3.13 -5.28
CA TRP A 87 -26.95 -4.14 -5.39
C TRP A 87 -26.42 -4.57 -4.02
N ALA A 88 -26.26 -3.64 -3.08
CA ALA A 88 -25.91 -3.96 -1.71
C ALA A 88 -26.95 -4.88 -1.03
N LYS A 89 -28.26 -4.59 -1.20
CA LYS A 89 -29.35 -5.45 -0.72
C LYS A 89 -29.35 -6.84 -1.37
N GLN A 90 -28.86 -6.95 -2.60
CA GLN A 90 -28.73 -8.22 -3.34
C GLN A 90 -27.46 -9.02 -2.96
N GLY A 91 -26.65 -8.50 -2.03
CA GLY A 91 -25.44 -9.15 -1.54
C GLY A 91 -24.22 -8.96 -2.44
N GLU A 92 -24.25 -7.97 -3.34
CA GLU A 92 -23.12 -7.71 -4.24
C GLU A 92 -21.86 -7.28 -3.49
N CYS A 93 -21.99 -6.69 -2.30
CA CYS A 93 -20.83 -6.31 -1.47
C CYS A 93 -19.91 -7.52 -1.14
N GLN A 94 -20.48 -8.73 -1.09
CA GLN A 94 -19.77 -9.98 -0.82
C GLN A 94 -19.43 -10.73 -2.11
N LYS A 95 -20.32 -10.71 -3.11
CA LYS A 95 -20.13 -11.41 -4.39
C LYS A 95 -19.13 -10.70 -5.30
N ASN A 96 -19.16 -9.37 -5.32
CA ASN A 96 -18.32 -8.52 -6.15
C ASN A 96 -17.65 -7.41 -5.32
N PRO A 97 -16.81 -7.79 -4.34
CA PRO A 97 -16.24 -6.83 -3.40
C PRO A 97 -15.37 -5.78 -4.10
N CYS A 98 -14.58 -6.12 -5.13
CA CYS A 98 -13.70 -5.16 -5.81
C CYS A 98 -14.47 -3.96 -6.33
N TYR A 99 -15.52 -4.26 -7.09
CA TYR A 99 -16.37 -3.25 -7.72
C TYR A 99 -17.15 -2.49 -6.64
N MET A 100 -17.81 -3.21 -5.75
CA MET A 100 -18.71 -2.61 -4.78
C MET A 100 -17.98 -1.74 -3.74
N ASN A 101 -16.77 -2.09 -3.32
CA ASN A 101 -16.00 -1.24 -2.41
C ASN A 101 -15.38 -0.01 -3.07
N THR A 102 -15.49 0.12 -4.40
CA THR A 102 -14.96 1.28 -5.13
C THR A 102 -16.12 2.17 -5.59
N GLU A 103 -17.17 1.56 -6.11
CA GLU A 103 -18.32 2.27 -6.68
C GLU A 103 -19.47 2.45 -5.70
N CYS A 104 -19.58 1.61 -4.67
CA CYS A 104 -20.72 1.53 -3.76
C CYS A 104 -20.30 1.58 -2.29
N MET A 105 -19.30 2.43 -2.00
CA MET A 105 -18.65 2.47 -0.69
C MET A 105 -19.62 2.75 0.45
N LYS A 106 -20.58 3.64 0.22
CA LYS A 106 -21.56 4.02 1.24
C LYS A 106 -22.57 2.90 1.44
N SER A 107 -23.15 2.38 0.36
CA SER A 107 -24.13 1.29 0.42
C SER A 107 -23.57 0.00 1.00
N CYS A 108 -22.28 -0.30 0.77
CA CYS A 108 -21.61 -1.46 1.34
C CYS A 108 -20.97 -1.22 2.71
N ASN A 109 -21.17 -0.05 3.32
CA ASN A 109 -20.51 0.36 4.57
C ASN A 109 -18.98 0.16 4.52
N SER A 110 -18.37 0.36 3.35
CA SER A 110 -16.96 0.17 3.11
C SER A 110 -16.18 1.49 3.04
N CYS A 111 -16.78 2.58 3.52
CA CYS A 111 -16.11 3.87 3.70
C CYS A 111 -14.81 3.71 4.47
N GLY A 112 -13.68 4.11 3.89
CA GLY A 112 -12.38 3.98 4.55
C GLY A 112 -11.92 2.55 4.80
N MET A 113 -12.64 1.54 4.29
CA MET A 113 -12.22 0.16 4.48
C MET A 113 -11.04 -0.18 3.59
N CYS A 114 -9.92 -0.48 4.23
CA CYS A 114 -8.79 -1.15 3.64
C CYS A 114 -9.00 -2.67 3.71
N LYS A 115 -9.60 -3.27 2.67
CA LYS A 115 -9.69 -4.73 2.57
C LYS A 115 -9.22 -5.24 1.23
N ASP A 116 -8.74 -6.47 1.27
CA ASP A 116 -8.55 -7.24 0.05
C ASP A 116 -9.89 -7.63 -0.53
N CYS A 117 -9.94 -7.62 -1.84
CA CYS A 117 -11.14 -7.94 -2.59
C CYS A 117 -11.06 -9.35 -3.21
N HIS A 118 -9.96 -10.07 -2.97
CA HIS A 118 -9.82 -11.48 -3.31
C HIS A 118 -9.20 -12.26 -2.15
N GLN A 119 -9.76 -13.42 -1.84
CA GLN A 119 -9.33 -14.26 -0.70
C GLN A 119 -7.86 -14.69 -0.77
N SER A 120 -7.30 -14.84 -1.97
CA SER A 120 -5.90 -15.24 -2.18
C SER A 120 -4.91 -14.08 -2.14
N CYS A 121 -5.37 -12.83 -1.94
CA CYS A 121 -4.49 -11.67 -1.83
C CYS A 121 -3.35 -11.84 -0.82
N PRO A 122 -3.56 -12.42 0.39
CA PRO A 122 -2.47 -12.69 1.31
C PRO A 122 -1.40 -13.58 0.69
N ALA A 123 -1.78 -14.77 0.19
CA ALA A 123 -0.85 -15.71 -0.42
C ALA A 123 -0.11 -15.13 -1.63
N TRP A 124 -0.78 -14.31 -2.45
CA TRP A 124 -0.16 -13.65 -3.60
C TRP A 124 0.82 -12.56 -3.18
N ALA A 125 0.47 -11.75 -2.17
CA ALA A 125 1.40 -10.79 -1.61
C ALA A 125 2.65 -11.46 -1.05
N GLU A 126 2.51 -12.62 -0.39
CA GLU A 126 3.64 -13.41 0.09
C GLU A 126 4.56 -13.92 -1.02
N ARG A 127 4.02 -14.21 -2.21
CA ARG A 127 4.81 -14.59 -3.41
C ARG A 127 5.42 -13.40 -4.15
N GLY A 128 5.23 -12.18 -3.62
CA GLY A 128 5.80 -10.95 -4.17
C GLY A 128 4.97 -10.34 -5.31
N GLU A 129 3.70 -10.74 -5.47
CA GLU A 129 2.84 -10.26 -6.55
C GLU A 129 2.58 -8.75 -6.45
N CYS A 130 2.62 -8.17 -5.25
CA CYS A 130 2.45 -6.72 -5.07
C CYS A 130 3.45 -5.88 -5.88
N SER A 131 4.63 -6.42 -6.15
CA SER A 131 5.65 -5.81 -7.01
C SER A 131 5.55 -6.32 -8.45
N LYS A 132 5.47 -7.65 -8.64
CA LYS A 132 5.48 -8.30 -9.96
C LYS A 132 4.24 -7.99 -10.79
N ASN A 133 3.08 -7.96 -10.15
CA ASN A 133 1.77 -7.74 -10.75
C ASN A 133 1.06 -6.54 -10.09
N SER A 134 1.81 -5.46 -9.87
CA SER A 134 1.33 -4.30 -9.12
C SER A 134 0.08 -3.64 -9.72
N ARG A 135 -0.10 -3.70 -11.06
CA ARG A 135 -1.29 -3.15 -11.74
C ARG A 135 -2.57 -3.84 -11.29
N TRP A 136 -2.53 -5.16 -11.12
CA TRP A 136 -3.69 -5.91 -10.66
C TRP A 136 -3.79 -5.91 -9.12
N MET A 137 -2.65 -6.09 -8.45
CA MET A 137 -2.61 -6.26 -7.01
C MET A 137 -2.94 -4.98 -6.24
N LYS A 138 -2.48 -3.79 -6.68
CA LYS A 138 -2.76 -2.54 -5.96
C LYS A 138 -4.27 -2.23 -5.83
N PRO A 139 -5.11 -2.34 -6.87
CA PRO A 139 -6.54 -2.10 -6.73
C PRO A 139 -7.30 -3.25 -6.06
N ASN A 140 -6.86 -4.51 -6.17
CA ASN A 140 -7.61 -5.67 -5.68
C ASN A 140 -7.13 -6.22 -4.33
N CYS A 141 -5.88 -6.00 -3.98
CA CYS A 141 -5.21 -6.53 -2.77
C CYS A 141 -4.64 -5.39 -1.93
N LYS A 142 -5.45 -4.36 -1.70
CA LYS A 142 -5.01 -3.11 -1.07
C LYS A 142 -4.42 -3.37 0.33
N PHE A 143 -5.03 -4.26 1.11
CA PHE A 143 -4.57 -4.57 2.47
C PHE A 143 -3.28 -5.39 2.43
N SER A 144 -3.29 -6.53 1.73
CA SER A 144 -2.12 -7.40 1.62
C SER A 144 -0.91 -6.72 0.98
N CYS A 145 -1.14 -5.79 0.05
CA CYS A 145 -0.08 -5.01 -0.59
C CYS A 145 0.26 -3.70 0.11
N LYS A 146 -0.16 -3.51 1.37
CA LYS A 146 0.22 -2.34 2.19
C LYS A 146 -0.13 -1.01 1.50
N GLN A 147 -1.25 -1.00 0.78
CA GLN A 147 -1.77 0.19 0.11
C GLN A 147 -2.69 0.99 1.02
N CYS A 148 -2.98 0.51 2.22
CA CYS A 148 -3.81 1.22 3.16
C CYS A 148 -3.54 0.77 4.59
N CYS A 149 -4.11 1.54 5.51
CA CYS A 149 -4.07 1.40 6.94
C CYS A 149 -5.46 1.77 7.49
#